data_AF-A0A7C2E860-F1
#
_entry.id   AF-A0A7C2E860-F1
#
_cell.length_a   1.000
_cell.length_b   1.000
_cell.length_c   1.000
_cell.angle_alpha   90.00
_cell.angle_beta   90.00
_cell.angle_gamma   90.00
#
_symmetry.space_group_name_H-M   'P 1'
#
loop_
_entity.id
_entity.type
_entity.pdbx_description
1 polymer ?
#
loop_
_entity_poly.entity_id
_entity_poly.type
_entity_poly.pdbx_seq_one_letter_code
_entity_poly.pdbx_strand_id
1 'polypeptide(L)'
;EPLGAFVYVPIEEARDLLGYGHRSSAFYVRADATYYQEVREALYRIPGVLTLLDLSQIKKEINFYIGLMYIMIAVMLAFGMIMAFTLVFNTSTINILEREQEVATMLTLGVPQWKASLSLTLENVIMGLLGLLPGYIAARILMIQAMKLYETDLFSFNPIVSPWTYLIVATLVIAVMVLSELPSLRYINRLNLAQSTKSRSL
;
A
#
# COMPACT_ATOMS: atom_id res chain seq x y z
N GLU A 1 20.44 -21.01 -16.92
CA GLU A 1 20.10 -22.35 -17.44
C GLU A 1 18.70 -22.69 -16.95
N PRO A 2 17.78 -23.14 -17.82
CA PRO A 2 16.45 -23.53 -17.36
C PRO A 2 16.62 -24.78 -16.48
N LEU A 3 16.39 -24.62 -15.18
CA LEU A 3 16.29 -25.74 -14.25
C LEU A 3 15.14 -26.62 -14.78
N GLY A 4 15.47 -27.84 -15.20
CA GLY A 4 14.58 -28.73 -15.94
C GLY A 4 13.29 -29.06 -15.19
N ALA A 5 12.32 -29.64 -15.91
CA ALA A 5 11.05 -30.09 -15.36
C ALA A 5 11.28 -31.02 -14.15
N PHE A 6 10.67 -30.69 -13.01
CA PHE A 6 10.71 -31.53 -11.82
C PHE A 6 9.81 -32.75 -12.03
N VAL A 7 10.40 -33.95 -11.93
CA VAL A 7 9.66 -35.21 -11.96
C VAL A 7 9.70 -35.82 -10.56
N TYR A 8 8.53 -36.16 -10.02
CA TYR A 8 8.39 -36.81 -8.72
C TYR A 8 8.18 -38.30 -8.94
N VAL A 9 9.07 -39.10 -8.37
CA VAL A 9 9.09 -40.57 -8.50
C VAL A 9 9.30 -41.17 -7.10
N PRO A 10 8.72 -42.34 -6.78
CA PRO A 10 9.07 -43.07 -5.56
C PRO A 10 10.58 -43.25 -5.41
N ILE A 11 11.08 -43.18 -4.17
CA ILE A 11 12.53 -43.20 -3.89
C ILE A 11 13.21 -44.51 -4.32
N GLU A 12 12.47 -45.62 -4.32
CA GLU A 12 12.92 -46.94 -4.75
C GLU A 12 13.22 -46.94 -6.25
N GLU A 13 12.26 -46.53 -7.07
CA GLU A 13 12.42 -46.37 -8.52
C GLU A 13 13.50 -45.33 -8.86
N ALA A 14 13.56 -44.21 -8.13
CA ALA A 14 14.59 -43.19 -8.34
C ALA A 14 16.01 -43.73 -8.08
N ARG A 15 16.17 -44.61 -7.08
CA ARG A 15 17.46 -45.24 -6.75
C ARG A 15 17.91 -46.22 -7.83
N ASP A 16 16.99 -46.99 -8.38
CA ASP A 16 17.25 -47.93 -9.46
C ASP A 16 17.61 -47.20 -10.77
N LEU A 17 16.87 -46.12 -11.09
CA LEU A 17 17.10 -45.30 -12.28
C LEU A 17 18.44 -44.54 -12.23
N LEU A 18 18.84 -44.04 -11.06
CA LEU A 18 20.06 -43.23 -10.88
C LEU A 18 21.30 -44.07 -10.54
N GLY A 19 21.15 -45.39 -10.33
CA GLY A 19 22.26 -46.26 -9.93
C GLY A 19 22.82 -45.94 -8.52
N TYR A 20 22.03 -45.28 -7.67
CA TYR A 20 22.46 -44.84 -6.34
C TYR A 20 22.42 -45.96 -5.28
N GLY A 21 21.86 -47.12 -5.61
CA GLY A 21 21.71 -48.23 -4.66
C GLY A 21 20.93 -47.77 -3.43
N HIS A 22 21.45 -48.04 -2.21
CA HIS A 22 20.79 -47.63 -0.96
C HIS A 22 21.18 -46.22 -0.46
N ARG A 23 21.89 -45.43 -1.28
CA ARG A 23 22.35 -44.08 -0.87
C ARG A 23 21.22 -43.06 -1.03
N SER A 24 21.13 -42.14 -0.08
CA SER A 24 20.22 -40.99 -0.11
C SER A 24 21.03 -39.70 -0.04
N SER A 25 20.65 -38.71 -0.86
CA SER A 25 21.32 -37.41 -0.94
C SER A 25 20.82 -36.39 0.10
N ALA A 26 19.55 -36.48 0.49
CA ALA A 26 18.94 -35.57 1.46
C ALA A 26 17.89 -36.28 2.32
N PHE A 27 17.74 -35.81 3.56
CA PHE A 27 16.70 -36.23 4.49
C PHE A 27 15.97 -34.99 5.00
N TYR A 28 14.64 -35.04 4.96
CA TYR A 28 13.79 -34.00 5.56
C TYR A 28 13.33 -34.47 6.93
N VAL A 29 13.72 -33.72 7.97
CA VAL A 29 13.34 -34.00 9.34
C VAL A 29 12.39 -32.90 9.81
N ARG A 30 11.20 -33.30 10.26
CA ARG A 30 10.27 -32.40 10.94
C ARG A 30 10.43 -32.59 12.44
N ALA A 31 10.77 -31.52 13.14
CA ALA A 31 10.84 -31.49 14.60
C ALA A 31 9.78 -30.54 15.15
N ASP A 32 9.22 -30.88 16.30
CA ASP A 32 8.38 -29.95 17.04
C ASP A 32 9.21 -28.78 17.58
N ALA A 33 8.59 -27.60 17.68
CA ALA A 33 9.25 -26.38 18.09
C ALA A 33 9.93 -26.50 19.47
N THR A 34 9.37 -27.31 20.37
CA THR A 34 9.89 -27.55 21.73
C THR A 34 11.24 -28.25 21.72
N TYR A 35 11.45 -29.20 20.81
CA TYR A 35 12.65 -30.04 20.75
C TYR A 35 13.61 -29.60 19.65
N TYR A 36 13.33 -28.48 18.97
CA TYR A 36 14.07 -28.06 17.79
C TYR A 36 15.58 -27.90 18.04
N GLN A 37 15.99 -27.32 19.18
CA GLN A 37 17.41 -27.16 19.50
C GLN A 37 18.10 -28.50 19.77
N GLU A 38 17.44 -29.38 20.53
CA GLU A 38 17.96 -30.70 20.86
C GLU A 38 18.09 -31.57 19.61
N VAL A 39 17.08 -31.56 18.72
CA VAL A 39 17.13 -32.27 17.44
C VAL A 39 18.21 -31.69 16.54
N ARG A 40 18.34 -30.36 16.46
CA ARG A 40 19.39 -29.71 15.67
C ARG A 40 20.79 -30.11 16.13
N GLU A 41 21.03 -30.08 17.44
CA GLU A 41 22.31 -30.52 18.01
C GLU A 41 22.57 -32.02 17.78
N ALA A 42 21.55 -32.86 17.95
CA ALA A 42 21.65 -34.28 17.68
C ALA A 42 22.03 -34.55 16.21
N LEU A 43 21.43 -33.83 15.27
CA LEU A 43 21.73 -33.93 13.85
C LEU A 43 23.17 -33.49 13.51
N TYR A 44 23.71 -32.46 14.16
CA TYR A 44 25.11 -32.06 13.99
C TYR A 44 26.12 -33.09 14.47
N ARG A 45 25.73 -33.93 15.44
CA ARG A 45 26.61 -34.99 15.98
C ARG A 45 26.66 -36.23 15.10
N ILE A 46 25.79 -36.36 14.09
CA ILE A 46 25.77 -37.52 13.20
C ILE A 46 26.94 -37.40 12.19
N PRO A 47 27.90 -38.33 12.19
CA PRO A 47 28.99 -38.33 11.23
C PRO A 47 28.45 -38.58 9.81
N GLY A 48 28.85 -37.74 8.85
CA GLY A 48 28.41 -37.81 7.46
C GLY A 48 27.36 -36.78 7.05
N VAL A 49 26.83 -35.98 7.98
CA VAL A 49 25.99 -34.81 7.65
C VAL A 49 26.88 -33.66 7.19
N LEU A 50 26.83 -33.34 5.89
CA LEU A 50 27.66 -32.31 5.28
C LEU A 50 27.08 -30.90 5.45
N THR A 51 25.74 -30.78 5.31
CA THR A 51 25.02 -29.51 5.35
C THR A 51 23.66 -29.71 6.00
N LEU A 52 23.34 -28.87 6.99
CA LEU A 52 22.02 -28.85 7.63
C LEU A 52 21.28 -27.59 7.15
N LEU A 53 20.27 -27.79 6.30
CA LEU A 53 19.42 -26.71 5.81
C LEU A 53 18.24 -26.52 6.77
N ASP A 54 18.21 -25.40 7.48
CA ASP A 54 17.17 -25.10 8.43
C ASP A 54 16.09 -24.20 7.82
N LEU A 55 14.97 -24.81 7.45
CA LEU A 55 13.81 -24.11 6.89
C LEU A 55 13.21 -23.08 7.86
N SER A 56 13.42 -23.21 9.17
CA SER A 56 12.90 -22.25 10.16
C SER A 56 13.67 -20.93 10.15
N GLN A 57 14.99 -20.98 9.95
CA GLN A 57 15.83 -19.79 9.79
C GLN A 57 15.51 -19.08 8.48
N ILE A 58 15.41 -19.83 7.38
CA ILE A 58 15.01 -19.28 6.08
C ILE A 58 13.64 -18.59 6.19
N LYS A 59 12.68 -19.23 6.86
CA LYS A 59 11.35 -18.63 7.09
C LYS A 59 11.45 -17.34 7.93
N LYS A 60 12.31 -17.30 8.95
CA LYS A 60 12.52 -16.08 9.76
C LYS A 60 13.12 -14.95 8.93
N GLU A 61 14.12 -15.24 8.10
CA GLU A 61 14.74 -14.25 7.20
C GLU A 61 13.73 -13.72 6.18
N ILE A 62 12.96 -14.61 5.53
CA ILE A 62 11.90 -14.21 4.61
C ILE A 62 10.88 -13.31 5.32
N ASN A 63 10.43 -13.69 6.52
CA ASN A 63 9.49 -12.87 7.30
C ASN A 63 10.09 -11.52 7.68
N PHE A 64 11.39 -11.45 7.98
CA PHE A 64 12.08 -10.20 8.26
C PHE A 64 12.10 -9.28 7.03
N TYR A 65 12.45 -9.81 5.86
CA TYR A 65 12.42 -9.03 4.60
C TYR A 65 11.01 -8.58 4.22
N ILE A 66 10.00 -9.44 4.40
CA ILE A 66 8.59 -9.07 4.22
C ILE A 66 8.20 -7.95 5.20
N GLY A 67 8.63 -8.04 6.46
CA GLY A 67 8.40 -6.99 7.46
C GLY A 67 9.02 -5.65 7.06
N LEU A 68 10.27 -5.65 6.59
CA LEU A 68 10.94 -4.45 6.07
C LEU A 68 10.18 -3.85 4.88
N MET A 69 9.71 -4.69 3.96
CA MET A 69 8.91 -4.27 2.81
C MET A 69 7.60 -3.58 3.26
N TYR A 70 6.90 -4.12 4.27
CA TYR A 70 5.71 -3.48 4.83
C TYR A 70 6.00 -2.11 5.44
N ILE A 71 7.14 -1.95 6.13
CA ILE A 71 7.56 -0.64 6.67
C ILE A 71 7.80 0.35 5.52
N MET A 72 8.51 -0.06 4.46
CA MET A 72 8.73 0.80 3.30
C MET A 72 7.43 1.22 2.63
N ILE A 73 6.49 0.28 2.44
CA ILE A 73 5.16 0.58 1.90
C ILE A 73 4.42 1.58 2.80
N ALA A 74 4.46 1.40 4.12
CA ALA A 74 3.82 2.30 5.07
C ALA A 74 4.41 3.73 4.99
N VAL A 75 5.73 3.85 4.87
CA VAL A 75 6.41 5.15 4.69
C VAL A 75 6.01 5.80 3.37
N MET A 76 6.03 5.05 2.26
CA MET A 76 5.60 5.55 0.95
C MET A 76 4.13 5.99 0.96
N LEU A 77 3.27 5.23 1.62
CA LEU A 77 1.86 5.58 1.80
C LEU A 77 1.71 6.88 2.59
N ALA A 78 2.48 7.07 3.66
CA ALA A 78 2.47 8.31 4.44
C ALA A 78 2.88 9.51 3.59
N PHE A 79 3.93 9.40 2.78
CA PHE A 79 4.31 10.45 1.83
C PHE A 79 3.22 10.71 0.79
N GLY A 80 2.61 9.66 0.24
CA GLY A 80 1.48 9.77 -0.69
C GLY A 80 0.31 10.54 -0.08
N MET A 81 -0.02 10.26 1.18
CA MET A 81 -1.09 10.94 1.92
C MET A 81 -0.77 12.43 2.15
N ILE A 82 0.47 12.76 2.51
CA ILE A 82 0.91 14.16 2.67
C ILE A 82 0.84 14.91 1.33
N MET A 83 1.27 14.28 0.25
CA MET A 83 1.19 14.86 -1.10
C MET A 83 -0.27 15.10 -1.52
N ALA A 84 -1.14 14.11 -1.33
CA ALA A 84 -2.56 14.24 -1.61
C ALA A 84 -3.20 15.37 -0.78
N PHE A 85 -2.90 15.43 0.51
CA PHE A 85 -3.36 16.52 1.39
C PHE A 85 -2.93 17.89 0.88
N THR A 86 -1.65 18.04 0.54
CA THR A 86 -1.09 19.32 0.08
C THR A 86 -1.72 19.74 -1.25
N LEU A 87 -1.93 18.78 -2.17
CA LEU A 87 -2.57 19.02 -3.46
C LEU A 87 -4.01 19.52 -3.27
N VAL A 88 -4.82 18.78 -2.49
CA VAL A 88 -6.23 19.14 -2.24
C VAL A 88 -6.33 20.48 -1.52
N PHE A 89 -5.48 20.73 -0.52
CA PHE A 89 -5.44 21.99 0.20
C PHE A 89 -5.14 23.18 -0.74
N ASN A 90 -4.16 23.03 -1.63
CA ASN A 90 -3.79 24.08 -2.56
C ASN A 90 -4.93 24.36 -3.56
N THR A 91 -5.50 23.32 -4.16
CA THR A 91 -6.63 23.45 -5.10
C THR A 91 -7.86 24.05 -4.43
N SER A 92 -8.21 23.60 -3.22
CA SER A 92 -9.34 24.16 -2.47
C SER A 92 -9.15 25.65 -2.18
N THR A 93 -7.93 26.05 -1.82
CA THR A 93 -7.60 27.45 -1.55
C THR A 93 -7.75 28.30 -2.81
N ILE A 94 -7.26 27.84 -3.96
CA ILE A 94 -7.43 28.55 -5.24
C ILE A 94 -8.92 28.67 -5.60
N ASN A 95 -9.68 27.58 -5.53
CA ASN A 95 -11.12 27.57 -5.84
C ASN A 95 -11.91 28.59 -4.98
N ILE A 96 -11.54 28.76 -3.71
CA ILE A 96 -12.16 29.74 -2.82
C ILE A 96 -11.81 31.17 -3.24
N LEU A 97 -10.54 31.42 -3.58
CA LEU A 97 -10.08 32.75 -3.99
C LEU A 97 -10.74 33.21 -5.29
N GLU A 98 -10.92 32.31 -6.25
CA GLU A 98 -11.60 32.61 -7.52
C GLU A 98 -13.09 32.94 -7.33
N ARG A 99 -13.73 32.34 -6.32
CA ARG A 99 -15.17 32.50 -6.05
C ARG A 99 -15.50 33.49 -4.94
N GLU A 100 -14.55 34.35 -4.55
CA GLU A 100 -14.75 35.34 -3.49
C GLU A 100 -15.94 36.26 -3.78
N GLN A 101 -16.14 36.66 -5.04
CA GLN A 101 -17.26 37.52 -5.45
C GLN A 101 -18.63 36.82 -5.38
N GLU A 102 -18.67 35.53 -5.70
CA GLU A 102 -19.88 34.71 -5.56
C GLU A 102 -20.26 34.56 -4.09
N VAL A 103 -19.27 34.28 -3.23
CA VAL A 103 -19.45 34.20 -1.78
C VAL A 103 -19.90 35.54 -1.20
N ALA A 104 -19.31 36.65 -1.62
CA ALA A 104 -19.74 37.99 -1.20
C ALA A 104 -21.21 38.27 -1.57
N THR A 105 -21.65 37.86 -2.75
CA THR A 105 -23.04 38.01 -3.20
C THR A 105 -24.00 37.11 -2.39
N MET A 106 -23.59 35.89 -2.05
CA MET A 106 -24.38 35.02 -1.17
C MET A 106 -24.53 35.62 0.24
N LEU A 107 -23.47 36.25 0.77
CA LEU A 107 -23.49 36.89 2.08
C LEU A 107 -24.40 38.12 2.11
N THR A 108 -24.42 38.94 1.05
CA THR A 108 -25.33 40.10 0.98
C THR A 108 -26.80 39.69 0.88
N LEU A 109 -27.09 38.50 0.33
CA LEU A 109 -28.42 37.88 0.32
C LEU A 109 -28.80 37.21 1.66
N GLY A 110 -27.92 37.27 2.68
CA GLY A 110 -28.18 36.76 4.03
C GLY A 110 -27.84 35.29 4.24
N VAL A 111 -27.15 34.63 3.30
CA VAL A 111 -26.67 33.26 3.49
C VAL A 111 -25.55 33.27 4.54
N PRO A 112 -25.56 32.40 5.55
CA PRO A 112 -24.47 32.35 6.53
C PRO A 112 -23.17 31.80 5.91
N GLN A 113 -22.02 32.35 6.34
CA GLN A 113 -20.67 32.01 5.82
C GLN A 113 -20.37 30.50 5.78
N TRP A 114 -20.86 29.75 6.77
CA TRP A 114 -20.66 28.30 6.84
C TRP A 114 -21.41 27.54 5.75
N LYS A 115 -22.58 28.02 5.30
CA LYS A 115 -23.33 27.38 4.20
C LYS A 115 -22.66 27.63 2.85
N ALA A 116 -22.18 28.86 2.63
CA ALA A 116 -21.41 29.18 1.41
C ALA A 116 -20.12 28.34 1.33
N SER A 117 -19.41 28.24 2.45
CA SER A 117 -18.25 27.37 2.61
C SER A 117 -18.54 25.89 2.37
N LEU A 118 -19.63 25.37 2.95
CA LEU A 118 -20.04 23.97 2.78
C LEU A 118 -20.36 23.63 1.32
N SER A 119 -20.92 24.56 0.55
CA SER A 119 -21.21 24.34 -0.87
C SER A 119 -19.93 24.07 -1.67
N LEU A 120 -18.85 24.81 -1.39
CA LEU A 120 -17.56 24.65 -2.05
C LEU A 120 -16.88 23.34 -1.64
N THR A 121 -16.93 23.01 -0.35
CA THR A 121 -16.47 21.72 0.20
C THR A 121 -17.16 20.55 -0.47
N LEU A 122 -18.49 20.59 -0.61
CA LEU A 122 -19.24 19.52 -1.26
C LEU A 122 -18.83 19.32 -2.72
N GLU A 123 -18.58 20.39 -3.46
CA GLU A 123 -18.12 20.30 -4.84
C GLU A 123 -16.75 19.62 -4.95
N ASN A 124 -15.79 20.02 -4.12
CA ASN A 124 -14.46 19.41 -4.06
C ASN A 124 -14.51 17.94 -3.65
N VAL A 125 -15.31 17.58 -2.64
CA VAL A 125 -15.52 16.20 -2.22
C VAL A 125 -16.14 15.36 -3.34
N ILE A 126 -17.13 15.89 -4.06
CA ILE A 126 -17.75 15.18 -5.19
C ILE A 126 -16.71 14.95 -6.30
N MET A 127 -15.92 15.95 -6.67
CA MET A 127 -14.84 15.77 -7.65
C MET A 127 -13.84 14.71 -7.21
N GLY A 128 -13.51 14.68 -5.91
CA GLY A 128 -12.69 13.66 -5.30
C GLY A 128 -13.23 12.24 -5.40
N LEU A 129 -14.50 12.07 -5.05
CA LEU A 129 -15.20 10.80 -5.15
C LEU A 129 -15.26 10.30 -6.59
N LEU A 130 -15.49 11.19 -7.55
CA LEU A 130 -15.43 10.87 -8.97
C LEU A 130 -14.01 10.43 -9.39
N GLY A 131 -12.97 10.98 -8.76
CA GLY A 131 -11.57 10.61 -8.97
C GLY A 131 -11.18 9.22 -8.43
N LEU A 132 -11.92 8.65 -7.48
CA LEU A 132 -11.62 7.31 -6.93
C LEU A 132 -11.70 6.23 -8.00
N LEU A 133 -12.70 6.32 -8.88
CA LEU A 133 -12.98 5.33 -9.91
C LEU A 133 -11.84 5.20 -10.93
N PRO A 134 -11.41 6.27 -11.63
CA PRO A 134 -10.24 6.21 -12.50
C PRO A 134 -8.95 5.93 -11.71
N GLY A 135 -8.85 6.39 -10.46
CA GLY A 135 -7.72 6.08 -9.58
C GLY A 135 -7.54 4.59 -9.34
N TYR A 136 -8.61 3.86 -9.03
CA TYR A 136 -8.55 2.41 -8.86
C TYR A 136 -8.23 1.67 -10.16
N ILE A 137 -8.80 2.11 -11.28
CA ILE A 137 -8.52 1.49 -12.59
C ILE A 137 -7.05 1.68 -12.94
N ALA A 138 -6.52 2.89 -12.81
CA ALA A 138 -5.11 3.19 -13.06
C ALA A 138 -4.19 2.40 -12.12
N ALA A 139 -4.48 2.36 -10.82
CA ALA A 139 -3.71 1.59 -9.84
C ALA A 139 -3.66 0.10 -10.20
N ARG A 140 -4.79 -0.48 -10.60
CA ARG A 140 -4.86 -1.90 -11.01
C ARG A 140 -4.04 -2.17 -12.27
N ILE A 141 -4.13 -1.31 -13.28
CA ILE A 141 -3.36 -1.44 -14.52
C ILE A 141 -1.86 -1.37 -14.20
N LEU A 142 -1.43 -0.36 -13.43
CA LEU A 142 -0.03 -0.21 -13.04
C LEU A 142 0.47 -1.41 -12.23
N MET A 143 -0.34 -1.93 -11.30
CA MET A 143 0.01 -3.12 -10.53
C MET A 143 0.23 -4.34 -11.42
N ILE A 144 -0.69 -4.63 -12.35
CA ILE A 144 -0.59 -5.77 -13.27
C ILE A 144 0.65 -5.63 -14.16
N GLN A 145 0.89 -4.44 -14.71
CA GLN A 145 2.04 -4.19 -15.58
C GLN A 145 3.36 -4.28 -14.81
N ALA A 146 3.40 -3.75 -13.59
CA ALA A 146 4.54 -3.89 -12.70
C ALA A 146 4.83 -5.36 -12.41
N MET A 147 3.82 -6.17 -12.10
CA MET A 147 4.03 -7.60 -11.81
C MET A 147 4.55 -8.37 -13.02
N LYS A 148 4.05 -8.11 -14.22
CA LYS A 148 4.56 -8.74 -15.46
C LYS A 148 6.05 -8.46 -15.71
N LEU A 149 6.56 -7.31 -15.27
CA LEU A 149 7.99 -6.98 -15.39
C LEU A 149 8.87 -7.83 -14.47
N TYR A 150 8.31 -8.39 -13.39
CA TYR A 150 9.01 -9.23 -12.41
C TYR A 150 8.69 -10.73 -12.56
N GLU A 151 7.74 -11.10 -13.41
CA GLU A 151 7.49 -12.50 -13.73
C GLU A 151 8.72 -13.10 -14.42
N THR A 152 9.16 -14.24 -13.92
CA THR A 152 10.24 -15.05 -14.51
C THR A 152 9.73 -16.49 -14.65
N ASP A 153 10.40 -17.31 -15.45
CA ASP A 153 10.02 -18.72 -15.69
C ASP A 153 9.88 -19.55 -14.39
N LEU A 154 10.48 -19.09 -13.28
CA LEU A 154 10.45 -19.73 -11.97
C LEU A 154 9.46 -19.09 -10.98
N PHE A 155 9.02 -17.85 -11.21
CA PHE A 155 8.18 -17.08 -10.28
C PHE A 155 7.05 -16.39 -11.03
N SER A 156 5.83 -16.91 -10.86
CA SER A 156 4.60 -16.23 -11.26
C SER A 156 4.00 -15.49 -10.06
N PHE A 157 3.65 -14.23 -10.27
CA PHE A 157 3.00 -13.40 -9.26
C PHE A 157 1.56 -13.20 -9.67
N ASN A 158 0.63 -13.84 -8.96
CA ASN A 158 -0.79 -13.58 -9.16
C ASN A 158 -1.25 -12.43 -8.23
N PRO A 159 -1.54 -11.22 -8.75
CA PRO A 159 -2.02 -10.11 -7.95
C PRO A 159 -3.40 -10.42 -7.37
N ILE A 160 -3.47 -10.73 -6.08
CA ILE A 160 -4.73 -10.86 -5.35
C ILE A 160 -4.95 -9.60 -4.54
N VAL A 161 -5.95 -8.80 -4.94
CA VAL A 161 -6.39 -7.61 -4.18
C VAL A 161 -7.69 -7.95 -3.46
N SER A 162 -7.66 -7.89 -2.14
CA SER A 162 -8.85 -8.10 -1.32
C SER A 162 -9.86 -6.96 -1.54
N PRO A 163 -11.18 -7.24 -1.62
CA PRO A 163 -12.22 -6.21 -1.68
C PRO A 163 -12.10 -5.16 -0.54
N TRP A 164 -11.64 -5.59 0.63
CA TRP A 164 -11.41 -4.72 1.78
C TRP A 164 -10.36 -3.64 1.53
N THR A 165 -9.35 -3.92 0.70
CA THR A 165 -8.31 -2.95 0.36
C THR A 165 -8.91 -1.74 -0.36
N TYR A 166 -9.88 -1.95 -1.25
CA TYR A 166 -10.56 -0.85 -1.93
C TYR A 166 -11.32 0.03 -0.93
N LEU A 167 -12.04 -0.58 0.03
CA LEU A 167 -12.76 0.17 1.06
C LEU A 167 -11.82 1.00 1.94
N ILE A 168 -10.71 0.41 2.41
CA ILE A 168 -9.72 1.11 3.22
C ILE A 168 -9.15 2.32 2.46
N VAL A 169 -8.79 2.14 1.18
CA VAL A 169 -8.27 3.25 0.36
C VAL A 169 -9.34 4.32 0.15
N ALA A 170 -10.59 3.95 -0.11
CA ALA A 170 -11.69 4.93 -0.26
C ALA A 170 -11.84 5.76 1.01
N THR A 171 -11.87 5.11 2.17
CA THR A 171 -11.98 5.78 3.47
C THR A 171 -10.79 6.70 3.72
N LEU A 172 -9.55 6.25 3.42
CA LEU A 172 -8.35 7.09 3.60
C LEU A 172 -8.38 8.32 2.70
N VAL A 173 -8.75 8.16 1.42
CA VAL A 173 -8.87 9.30 0.50
C VAL A 173 -9.92 10.28 0.99
N ILE A 174 -11.13 9.81 1.34
CA ILE A 174 -12.19 10.68 1.86
C ILE A 174 -11.72 11.40 3.13
N ALA A 175 -11.04 10.69 4.04
CA ALA A 175 -10.48 11.28 5.25
C ALA A 175 -9.47 12.39 4.93
N VAL A 176 -8.57 12.18 3.96
CA VAL A 176 -7.62 13.21 3.51
C VAL A 176 -8.35 14.41 2.94
N MET A 177 -9.39 14.22 2.13
CA MET A 177 -10.13 15.33 1.53
C MET A 177 -10.81 16.18 2.60
N VAL A 178 -11.55 15.56 3.51
CA VAL A 178 -12.22 16.26 4.62
C VAL A 178 -11.20 16.98 5.51
N LEU A 179 -10.07 16.33 5.82
CA LEU A 179 -9.01 16.94 6.63
C LEU A 179 -8.34 18.12 5.91
N SER A 180 -8.22 18.07 4.59
CA SER A 180 -7.61 19.14 3.77
C SER A 180 -8.51 20.37 3.64
N GLU A 181 -9.82 20.20 3.80
CA GLU A 181 -10.79 21.29 3.72
C GLU A 181 -10.90 22.06 5.04
N LEU A 182 -10.68 21.42 6.19
CA LEU A 182 -10.75 22.07 7.52
C LEU A 182 -9.89 23.35 7.63
N PRO A 183 -8.61 23.38 7.19
CA PRO A 183 -7.79 24.60 7.20
C PRO A 183 -8.29 25.65 6.21
N SER A 184 -8.77 25.20 5.05
CA SER A 184 -9.31 26.06 3.97
C SER A 184 -10.54 26.83 4.47
N LEU A 185 -11.43 26.16 5.20
CA LEU A 185 -12.59 26.77 5.86
C LEU A 185 -12.21 27.75 6.97
N ARG A 186 -11.15 27.45 7.74
CA ARG A 186 -10.63 28.37 8.76
C ARG A 186 -10.01 29.62 8.14
N TYR A 187 -9.43 29.52 6.94
CA TYR A 187 -8.88 30.67 6.22
C TYR A 187 -9.98 31.66 5.83
N ILE A 188 -11.13 31.18 5.31
CA ILE A 188 -12.32 32.02 5.04
C ILE A 188 -12.79 32.76 6.29
N ASN A 189 -12.89 32.06 7.44
CA ASN A 189 -13.32 32.69 8.69
C ASN A 189 -12.34 33.74 9.24
N ARG A 190 -11.09 33.75 8.76
CA ARG A 190 -10.06 34.73 9.16
C ARG A 190 -9.88 35.87 8.16
N LEU A 191 -10.45 35.75 6.95
CA LEU A 191 -10.56 36.86 6.02
C LEU A 191 -11.59 37.85 6.58
N ASN A 192 -11.08 38.72 7.45
CA ASN A 192 -11.80 39.86 7.99
C ASN A 192 -12.32 40.72 6.82
N LEU A 193 -13.64 40.73 6.66
CA LEU A 193 -14.41 41.68 5.84
C LEU A 193 -14.04 43.17 6.11
N ALA A 194 -13.30 43.45 7.19
CA ALA A 194 -12.78 44.78 7.52
C ALA A 194 -11.65 45.28 6.59
N GLN A 195 -11.00 44.42 5.79
CA GLN A 195 -9.97 44.87 4.83
C GLN A 195 -10.53 45.26 3.45
N SER A 196 -11.67 44.70 3.02
CA SER A 196 -12.23 45.00 1.68
C SER A 196 -12.83 46.40 1.58
N THR A 197 -13.11 47.07 2.70
CA THR A 197 -13.53 48.49 2.71
C THR A 197 -12.35 49.46 2.64
N LYS A 198 -11.11 49.03 2.93
CA LYS A 198 -9.93 49.90 2.95
C LYS A 198 -9.17 49.97 1.63
N SER A 199 -9.31 48.98 0.75
CA SER A 199 -8.65 48.99 -0.58
C SER A 199 -9.41 49.76 -1.65
N ARG A 200 -10.61 50.30 -1.36
CA ARG A 200 -11.38 51.18 -2.24
C ARG A 200 -11.29 52.67 -1.91
N SER A 201 -10.47 53.06 -0.93
CA SER A 201 -10.27 54.47 -0.54
C SER A 201 -8.86 54.99 -0.81
N LEU A 202 -8.08 54.34 -1.68
CA LEU A 202 -6.82 54.85 -2.23
C LEU A 202 -6.86 54.77 -3.75
#